data_AF-A0AAC9CYK6-F1
#
_entry.id   AF-A0AAC9CYK6-F1
#
_cell.length_a   1.000
_cell.length_b   1.000
_cell.length_c   1.000
_cell.angle_alpha   90.00
_cell.angle_beta   90.00
_cell.angle_gamma   90.00
#
_symmetry.space_group_name_H-M   'P 1'
#
loop_
_entity.id
_entity.type
_entity.pdbx_description
1 polymer ?
#
loop_
_entity_poly.entity_id
_entity_poly.type
_entity_poly.pdbx_seq_one_letter_code
_entity_poly.pdbx_strand_id
1 'polypeptide(L)'
;MNSIRPYILLLFLTFGLQELQSQSYHFKTSGFSVLEKNERGKWGEWSNLDLVNLSVVLDTNKHRIVVYSQEIQLYNILDYIEREENDTDIVYSFICKDNDGKECKLSIITRKKQDYRKQLYINYDDHIIVYNIITV
;
A
#
# COMPACT_ATOMS: atom_id res chain seq x y z
N MET A 1 36.79 8.48 -42.32
CA MET A 1 35.62 7.60 -42.14
C MET A 1 35.54 7.19 -40.67
N ASN A 2 34.68 7.88 -39.89
CA ASN A 2 33.91 7.31 -38.78
C ASN A 2 34.60 6.59 -37.61
N SER A 3 35.81 6.94 -37.17
CA SER A 3 36.38 6.34 -35.93
C SER A 3 35.58 6.70 -34.67
N ILE A 4 34.73 7.73 -34.70
CA ILE A 4 33.87 8.15 -33.56
C ILE A 4 32.61 7.28 -33.45
N ARG A 5 32.16 6.67 -34.56
CA ARG A 5 30.93 5.89 -34.66
C ARG A 5 30.87 4.66 -33.73
N PRO A 6 31.95 3.88 -33.52
CA PRO A 6 31.92 2.78 -32.54
C PRO A 6 31.81 3.29 -31.09
N TYR A 7 32.39 4.44 -30.76
CA TYR A 7 32.30 5.02 -29.41
C TYR A 7 30.90 5.52 -29.07
N ILE A 8 30.18 6.08 -30.05
CA ILE A 8 28.77 6.46 -29.87
C ILE A 8 27.90 5.23 -29.64
N LEU A 9 28.17 4.13 -30.37
CA LEU A 9 27.48 2.86 -30.17
C LEU A 9 27.77 2.25 -28.80
N LEU A 10 29.03 2.31 -28.36
CA LEU A 10 29.47 1.84 -27.04
C LEU A 10 28.79 2.65 -25.92
N LEU A 11 28.71 3.97 -26.07
CA LEU A 11 28.03 4.87 -25.13
C LEU A 11 26.54 4.49 -25.02
N PHE A 12 25.85 4.30 -26.15
CA PHE A 12 24.45 3.87 -26.13
C PHE A 12 24.24 2.50 -25.46
N LEU A 13 25.19 1.58 -25.62
CA LEU A 13 25.13 0.26 -25.00
C LEU A 13 25.29 0.32 -23.48
N THR A 14 26.17 1.20 -22.97
CA THR A 14 26.40 1.35 -21.53
C THR A 14 25.28 2.12 -20.83
N PHE A 15 24.62 3.06 -21.52
CA PHE A 15 23.50 3.82 -20.95
C PHE A 15 22.14 3.13 -21.14
N GLY A 16 22.02 2.15 -22.04
CA GLY A 16 20.79 1.39 -22.28
C GLY A 16 20.47 0.32 -21.23
N LEU A 17 21.40 0.02 -20.32
CA LEU A 17 21.25 -1.00 -19.26
C LEU A 17 20.93 -0.36 -17.89
N GLN A 18 20.07 0.65 -17.86
CA GLN A 18 19.57 1.17 -16.58
C GLN A 18 18.40 0.32 -16.09
N GLU A 19 18.62 -0.43 -15.02
CA GLU A 19 17.53 -1.05 -14.27
C GLU A 19 16.70 0.07 -13.63
N LEU A 20 15.40 0.12 -13.96
CA LEU A 20 14.46 0.99 -13.27
C LEU A 20 14.41 0.56 -11.80
N GLN A 21 14.84 1.45 -10.90
CA GLN A 21 14.81 1.21 -9.47
C GLN A 21 13.37 0.91 -9.03
N SER A 22 13.15 -0.30 -8.53
CA SER A 22 11.89 -0.70 -7.90
C SER A 22 11.68 0.09 -6.61
N GLN A 23 10.48 0.63 -6.42
CA GLN A 23 10.12 1.40 -5.23
C GLN A 23 9.39 0.49 -4.24
N SER A 24 10.03 0.19 -3.12
CA SER A 24 9.38 -0.34 -1.92
C SER A 24 9.13 0.81 -0.93
N TYR A 25 7.90 0.98 -0.49
CA TYR A 25 7.54 1.99 0.52
C TYR A 25 7.37 1.30 1.86
N HIS A 26 8.05 1.83 2.87
CA HIS A 26 8.05 1.31 4.23
C HIS A 26 7.27 2.24 5.14
N PHE A 27 6.47 1.63 6.01
CA PHE A 27 5.70 2.33 7.01
C PHE A 27 5.78 1.61 8.36
N LYS A 28 5.58 2.37 9.43
CA LYS A 28 5.35 1.86 10.78
C LYS A 28 3.93 2.18 11.21
N THR A 29 3.28 1.26 11.91
CA THR A 29 1.98 1.53 12.52
C THR A 29 2.14 2.22 13.87
N SER A 30 1.11 2.94 14.32
CA SER A 30 1.00 3.44 15.70
C SER A 30 -0.22 2.89 16.45
N GLY A 31 -1.21 2.37 15.73
CA GLY A 31 -2.40 1.76 16.31
C GLY A 31 -3.32 1.22 15.23
N PHE A 32 -4.28 0.39 15.63
CA PHE A 32 -5.31 -0.15 14.74
C PHE A 32 -6.70 -0.16 15.37
N SER A 33 -7.71 -0.15 14.52
CA SER A 33 -9.12 -0.31 14.89
C SER A 33 -9.83 -1.15 13.84
N VAL A 34 -10.88 -1.86 14.26
CA VAL A 34 -11.67 -2.76 13.41
C VAL A 34 -13.13 -2.32 13.41
N LEU A 35 -13.79 -2.41 12.27
CA LEU A 35 -15.22 -2.24 12.11
C LEU A 35 -15.80 -3.51 11.49
N GLU A 36 -16.75 -4.15 12.17
CA GLU A 36 -17.36 -5.41 11.71
C GLU A 36 -18.84 -5.22 11.38
N LYS A 37 -19.35 -6.00 10.42
CA LYS A 37 -20.79 -6.16 10.22
C LYS A 37 -21.38 -7.07 11.28
N ASN A 38 -22.56 -6.71 11.76
CA ASN A 38 -23.34 -7.61 12.61
C ASN A 38 -23.97 -8.75 11.78
N GLU A 39 -24.59 -9.71 12.47
CA GLU A 39 -25.29 -10.86 11.87
C GLU A 39 -26.38 -10.49 10.85
N ARG A 40 -26.85 -9.23 10.87
CA ARG A 40 -27.85 -8.69 9.93
C ARG A 40 -27.22 -7.94 8.75
N GLY A 41 -25.90 -8.01 8.60
CA GLY A 41 -25.13 -7.38 7.52
C GLY A 41 -24.98 -5.86 7.64
N LYS A 42 -25.35 -5.26 8.78
CA LYS A 42 -25.18 -3.81 9.03
C LYS A 42 -23.85 -3.55 9.72
N TRP A 43 -23.17 -2.48 9.32
CA TRP A 43 -21.96 -2.01 10.01
C TRP A 43 -22.26 -1.69 11.48
N GLY A 44 -21.40 -2.19 12.37
CA GLY A 44 -21.44 -1.90 13.81
C GLY A 44 -20.73 -0.60 14.16
N GLU A 45 -20.07 -0.58 15.31
CA GLU A 45 -19.23 0.52 15.77
C GLU A 45 -17.75 0.17 15.62
N TRP A 46 -16.90 1.20 15.51
CA TRP A 46 -15.44 0.99 15.52
C TRP A 46 -15.01 0.45 16.88
N SER A 47 -14.10 -0.53 16.86
CA SER A 47 -13.38 -0.96 18.06
C SER A 47 -12.58 0.20 18.66
N ASN A 48 -12.21 0.05 19.92
CA ASN A 48 -11.21 0.93 20.52
C ASN A 48 -9.90 0.88 19.71
N LEU A 49 -9.13 1.97 19.79
CA LEU A 49 -7.81 2.03 19.17
C LEU A 49 -6.82 1.25 20.03
N ASP A 50 -6.30 0.16 19.48
CA ASP A 50 -5.25 -0.63 20.11
C ASP A 50 -3.89 -0.19 19.56
N LEU A 51 -2.95 0.12 20.47
CA LEU A 51 -1.62 0.62 20.09
C LEU A 51 -0.72 -0.52 19.61
N VAL A 52 -0.15 -0.37 18.42
CA VAL A 52 0.71 -1.38 17.78
C VAL A 52 1.84 -0.74 16.99
N ASN A 53 3.01 -1.38 16.99
CA ASN A 53 4.19 -0.95 16.25
C ASN A 53 4.66 -2.04 15.28
N LEU A 54 3.94 -2.17 14.17
CA LEU A 54 4.15 -3.17 13.12
C LEU A 54 4.85 -2.53 11.93
N SER A 55 5.56 -3.34 11.15
CA SER A 55 6.12 -2.92 9.86
C SER A 55 5.10 -3.17 8.75
N VAL A 56 4.91 -2.19 7.88
CA VAL A 56 4.10 -2.34 6.66
C VAL A 56 4.97 -2.02 5.46
N VAL A 57 4.91 -2.87 4.43
CA VAL A 57 5.69 -2.69 3.21
C VAL A 57 4.78 -2.78 2.00
N LEU A 58 4.75 -1.73 1.18
CA LEU A 58 4.20 -1.76 -0.17
C LEU A 58 5.35 -2.01 -1.14
N ASP A 59 5.40 -3.20 -1.72
CA ASP A 59 6.40 -3.63 -2.69
C ASP A 59 5.76 -3.65 -4.09
N THR A 60 6.04 -2.60 -4.87
CA THR A 60 5.44 -2.42 -6.21
C THR A 60 6.02 -3.39 -7.26
N ASN A 61 7.18 -3.99 -7.00
CA ASN A 61 7.80 -4.96 -7.91
C ASN A 61 7.25 -6.37 -7.67
N LYS A 62 7.10 -6.74 -6.39
CA LYS A 62 6.45 -8.01 -6.04
C LYS A 62 4.92 -7.93 -6.04
N HIS A 63 4.36 -6.78 -6.44
CA HIS A 63 2.92 -6.53 -6.47
C HIS A 63 2.23 -6.96 -5.18
N ARG A 64 2.74 -6.51 -4.03
CA ARG A 64 2.19 -6.93 -2.74
C ARG A 64 2.31 -5.88 -1.65
N ILE A 65 1.38 -5.94 -0.71
CA ILE A 65 1.46 -5.23 0.57
C ILE A 65 1.61 -6.26 1.68
N VAL A 66 2.52 -6.04 2.62
CA VAL A 66 2.76 -6.95 3.74
C VAL A 66 2.66 -6.18 5.05
N VAL A 67 1.80 -6.64 5.95
CA VAL A 67 1.75 -6.18 7.36
C VAL A 67 2.40 -7.26 8.22
N TYR A 68 3.54 -6.93 8.81
CA TYR A 68 4.30 -7.83 9.69
C TYR A 68 3.72 -7.80 11.11
N SER A 69 2.53 -8.38 11.28
CA SER A 69 1.93 -8.74 12.57
C SER A 69 2.44 -10.10 13.08
N GLN A 70 1.93 -10.55 14.23
CA GLN A 70 2.22 -11.88 14.78
C GLN A 70 1.91 -12.98 13.76
N GLU A 71 0.78 -12.86 13.06
CA GLU A 71 0.51 -13.59 11.82
C GLU A 71 0.74 -12.64 10.65
N ILE A 72 1.60 -13.03 9.70
CA ILE A 72 1.95 -12.15 8.57
C ILE A 72 0.74 -12.01 7.66
N GLN A 73 0.23 -10.78 7.51
CA GLN A 73 -0.83 -10.49 6.55
C GLN A 73 -0.18 -10.08 5.23
N LEU A 74 -0.29 -10.91 4.19
CA LEU A 74 0.21 -10.62 2.86
C LEU A 74 -0.97 -10.45 1.90
N TYR A 75 -0.89 -9.38 1.12
CA TYR A 75 -1.90 -8.96 0.17
C TYR A 75 -1.27 -8.85 -1.21
N ASN A 76 -1.62 -9.76 -2.12
CA ASN A 76 -1.20 -9.68 -3.51
C ASN A 76 -2.08 -8.67 -4.24
N ILE A 77 -1.47 -7.66 -4.85
CA ILE A 77 -2.13 -6.61 -5.61
C ILE A 77 -2.51 -7.18 -6.97
N LEU A 78 -3.81 -7.21 -7.26
CA LEU A 78 -4.38 -7.59 -8.55
C LEU A 78 -4.53 -6.38 -9.46
N ASP A 79 -4.92 -5.24 -8.90
CA ASP A 79 -5.15 -4.01 -9.67
C ASP A 79 -4.79 -2.75 -8.87
N TYR A 80 -4.25 -1.77 -9.58
CA TYR A 80 -3.91 -0.45 -9.05
C TYR A 80 -4.99 0.54 -9.48
N ILE A 81 -5.74 1.07 -8.51
CA ILE A 81 -6.77 2.06 -8.80
C ILE A 81 -6.12 3.43 -8.94
N GLU A 82 -6.63 4.25 -9.85
CA GLU A 82 -6.17 5.61 -10.06
C GLU A 82 -6.18 6.41 -8.75
N ARG A 83 -5.15 7.23 -8.56
CA ARG A 83 -5.03 8.09 -7.38
C ARG A 83 -6.21 9.07 -7.36
N GLU A 84 -6.95 9.04 -6.26
CA GLU A 84 -8.02 10.01 -6.01
C GLU A 84 -7.48 11.10 -5.07
N GLU A 85 -7.70 12.36 -5.43
CA GLU A 85 -7.31 13.50 -4.61
C GLU A 85 -8.41 14.54 -4.59
N ASN A 86 -8.77 14.99 -3.38
CA ASN A 86 -9.75 16.05 -3.15
C ASN A 86 -9.24 17.03 -2.08
N ASP A 87 -10.08 17.97 -1.64
CA ASP A 87 -9.69 18.99 -0.66
C ASP A 87 -9.35 18.44 0.73
N THR A 88 -9.82 17.24 1.07
CA THR A 88 -9.64 16.62 2.39
C THR A 88 -8.60 15.51 2.38
N ASP A 89 -8.49 14.76 1.31
CA ASP A 89 -7.81 13.47 1.28
C ASP A 89 -7.00 13.23 0.00
N ILE A 90 -5.95 12.44 0.12
CA ILE A 90 -5.24 11.79 -0.99
C ILE A 90 -5.37 10.28 -0.77
N VAL A 91 -5.87 9.55 -1.75
CA VAL A 91 -6.18 8.12 -1.64
C VAL A 91 -5.44 7.35 -2.73
N TYR A 92 -4.66 6.36 -2.31
CA TYR A 92 -4.10 5.32 -3.19
C TYR A 92 -4.82 4.01 -2.88
N SER A 93 -5.48 3.41 -3.86
CA SER A 93 -6.27 2.19 -3.65
C SER A 93 -5.76 1.02 -4.49
N PHE A 94 -5.94 -0.18 -3.96
CA PHE A 94 -5.46 -1.43 -4.53
C PHE A 94 -6.52 -2.50 -4.36
N ILE A 95 -6.83 -3.24 -5.42
CA ILE A 95 -7.61 -4.48 -5.32
C ILE A 95 -6.63 -5.60 -5.05
N CYS A 96 -6.86 -6.36 -3.98
CA CYS A 96 -5.94 -7.38 -3.50
C CYS A 96 -6.61 -8.72 -3.23
N LYS A 97 -5.80 -9.77 -3.17
CA LYS A 97 -6.12 -11.05 -2.53
C LYS A 97 -5.20 -11.30 -1.35
N ASP A 98 -5.78 -11.68 -0.22
CA ASP A 98 -5.00 -12.03 0.98
C ASP A 98 -4.40 -13.45 0.91
N ASN A 99 -3.81 -13.91 2.02
CA ASN A 99 -3.20 -15.23 2.15
C ASN A 99 -4.17 -16.38 1.90
N ASP A 100 -5.45 -16.19 2.22
CA ASP A 100 -6.50 -17.19 2.07
C ASP A 100 -7.19 -17.11 0.69
N GLY A 101 -6.73 -16.17 -0.15
CA GLY A 101 -7.29 -15.90 -1.47
C GLY A 101 -8.58 -15.09 -1.45
N LYS A 102 -8.96 -14.52 -0.29
CA LYS A 102 -10.14 -13.65 -0.14
C LYS A 102 -9.85 -12.29 -0.74
N GLU A 103 -10.79 -11.78 -1.51
CA GLU A 103 -10.68 -10.46 -2.13
C GLU A 103 -10.91 -9.35 -1.10
N CYS A 104 -10.09 -8.31 -1.20
CA CYS A 104 -10.16 -7.14 -0.34
C CYS A 104 -9.68 -5.90 -1.08
N LYS A 105 -10.14 -4.72 -0.64
CA LYS A 105 -9.67 -3.43 -1.15
C LYS A 105 -8.80 -2.76 -0.10
N LEU A 106 -7.53 -2.53 -0.42
CA LEU A 106 -6.62 -1.78 0.42
C LEU A 106 -6.57 -0.32 -0.04
N SER A 107 -6.53 0.62 0.90
CA SER A 107 -6.40 2.04 0.60
C SER A 107 -5.44 2.73 1.58
N ILE A 108 -4.42 3.39 1.05
CA ILE A 108 -3.57 4.31 1.80
C ILE A 108 -4.15 5.71 1.65
N ILE A 109 -4.68 6.24 2.75
CA ILE A 109 -5.36 7.53 2.81
C ILE A 109 -4.50 8.53 3.59
N THR A 110 -4.19 9.67 2.99
CA THR A 110 -3.57 10.81 3.67
C THR A 110 -4.64 11.87 3.93
N ARG A 111 -4.92 12.14 5.21
CA ARG A 111 -5.91 13.13 5.67
C ARG A 111 -5.28 14.53 5.73
N LYS A 112 -5.47 15.37 4.71
CA LYS A 112 -4.86 16.71 4.59
C LYS A 112 -5.22 17.63 5.76
N LYS A 113 -6.48 17.58 6.22
CA LYS A 113 -7.00 18.43 7.32
C LYS A 113 -6.74 17.86 8.73
N GLN A 114 -6.00 16.75 8.84
CA GLN A 114 -5.64 16.13 10.12
C GLN A 114 -4.12 15.97 10.21
N ASP A 115 -3.40 17.07 10.01
CA ASP A 115 -1.93 17.10 10.05
C ASP A 115 -1.27 16.05 9.12
N TYR A 116 -1.85 15.88 7.92
CA TYR A 116 -1.41 14.88 6.94
C TYR A 116 -1.32 13.45 7.49
N ARG A 117 -2.15 13.11 8.49
CA ARG A 117 -2.21 11.76 9.07
C ARG A 117 -2.45 10.73 7.97
N LYS A 118 -1.61 9.70 7.94
CA LYS A 118 -1.75 8.58 7.00
C LYS A 118 -2.41 7.39 7.68
N GLN A 119 -3.28 6.72 6.94
CA GLN A 119 -3.99 5.53 7.40
C GLN A 119 -3.99 4.48 6.30
N LEU A 120 -3.83 3.21 6.67
CA LEU A 120 -4.03 2.07 5.79
C LEU A 120 -5.37 1.43 6.15
N TYR A 121 -6.29 1.42 5.20
CA TYR A 121 -7.57 0.71 5.28
C TYR A 121 -7.44 -0.62 4.56
N ILE A 122 -7.97 -1.68 5.17
CA ILE A 122 -8.10 -3.01 4.59
C ILE A 122 -9.59 -3.35 4.65
N ASN A 123 -10.27 -3.28 3.51
CA ASN A 123 -11.71 -3.44 3.43
C ASN A 123 -12.05 -4.83 2.89
N TYR A 124 -12.68 -5.64 3.73
CA TYR A 124 -13.35 -6.87 3.36
C TYR A 124 -14.86 -6.65 3.29
N ASP A 125 -15.58 -7.63 2.75
CA ASP A 125 -17.05 -7.58 2.67
C ASP A 125 -17.73 -7.52 4.03
N ASP A 126 -17.13 -8.12 5.06
CA ASP A 126 -17.68 -8.31 6.41
C ASP A 126 -17.02 -7.43 7.47
N HIS A 127 -15.79 -6.96 7.24
CA HIS A 127 -15.07 -6.14 8.20
C HIS A 127 -14.07 -5.19 7.54
N ILE A 128 -13.65 -4.17 8.28
CA ILE A 128 -12.64 -3.18 7.87
C ILE A 128 -11.60 -3.06 8.97
N ILE A 129 -10.33 -3.15 8.61
CA ILE A 129 -9.21 -2.92 9.53
C ILE A 129 -8.55 -1.60 9.11
N VAL A 130 -8.30 -0.72 10.09
CA VAL A 130 -7.61 0.56 9.87
C VAL A 130 -6.36 0.62 10.72
N TYR A 131 -5.21 0.80 10.08
CA TYR A 131 -3.96 1.11 10.76
C TYR A 131 -3.64 2.60 10.60
N ASN A 132 -3.29 3.27 11.70
CA ASN A 132 -2.57 4.55 11.60
C ASN A 132 -1.13 4.25 11.22
N ILE A 133 -0.63 4.86 10.15
CA ILE A 133 0.70 4.58 9.60
C ILE A 133 1.56 5.84 9.47
N ILE A 134 2.86 5.67 9.61
CA ILE A 134 3.88 6.72 9.51
C ILE A 134 4.95 6.22 8.53
N THR A 135 5.39 7.09 7.62
CA THR A 135 6.47 6.77 6.69
C THR A 135 7.81 6.70 7.45
N VAL A 136 8.64 5.71 7.14
CA VAL A 136 9.98 5.49 7.71
C VAL A 136 11.04 5.42 6.63
#